data_AF-A0A7C5JCN5-F1
#
_entry.id   AF-A0A7C5JCN5-F1
#
_cell.length_a   1.000
_cell.length_b   1.000
_cell.length_c   1.000
_cell.angle_alpha   90.00
_cell.angle_beta   90.00
_cell.angle_gamma   90.00
#
_symmetry.space_group_name_H-M   'P 1'
#
loop_
_entity.id
_entity.type
_entity.pdbx_description
1 polymer ?
#
loop_
_entity_poly.entity_id
_entity_poly.type
_entity_poly.pdbx_seq_one_letter_code
_entity_poly.pdbx_strand_id
1 'polypeptide(L)'
;MSHYIIAAAAIALYFIAGLLLAKRLFREGGTDAGPGKLRKNHIILIGLVAVLLHAVLLYQSLFVPEGLNIGFINAISLITWLIALLILLAALSNPVENLGVILLPIAGLAILAELLFPSEHTLMAAQAMELKLHILMSVLAYSLLSIAAGQALLLAVQDSHLRNKRPGGFIRALPPLQ
;
A
#
# COMPACT_ATOMS: atom_id res chain seq x y z
N MET A 1 0.67 -26.02 3.92
CA MET A 1 -0.47 -25.43 4.66
C MET A 1 -0.13 -24.09 5.31
N SER A 2 1.05 -23.94 5.92
CA SER A 2 1.50 -22.66 6.52
C SER A 2 1.50 -21.48 5.54
N HIS A 3 1.98 -21.66 4.30
CA HIS A 3 2.00 -20.61 3.27
C HIS A 3 0.62 -19.98 3.03
N TYR A 4 -0.41 -20.80 2.82
CA TYR A 4 -1.78 -20.32 2.58
C TYR A 4 -2.38 -19.57 3.78
N ILE A 5 -2.05 -19.98 5.00
CA ILE A 5 -2.50 -19.31 6.23
C ILE A 5 -1.85 -17.93 6.34
N ILE A 6 -0.56 -17.83 6.08
CA ILE A 6 0.18 -16.56 6.08
C ILE A 6 -0.37 -15.63 5.00
N ALA A 7 -0.62 -16.15 3.79
CA ALA A 7 -1.22 -15.40 2.69
C ALA A 7 -2.62 -14.87 3.05
N ALA A 8 -3.51 -15.74 3.54
CA ALA A 8 -4.85 -15.33 3.94
C ALA A 8 -4.84 -14.27 5.06
N ALA A 9 -3.95 -14.44 6.05
CA ALA A 9 -3.77 -13.47 7.13
C ALA A 9 -3.25 -12.12 6.60
N ALA A 10 -2.23 -12.12 5.74
CA ALA A 10 -1.69 -10.90 5.14
C ALA A 10 -2.74 -10.15 4.30
N ILE A 11 -3.47 -10.88 3.45
CA ILE A 11 -4.57 -10.33 2.65
C ILE A 11 -5.61 -9.70 3.57
N ALA A 12 -6.11 -10.44 4.56
CA ALA A 12 -7.12 -9.94 5.48
C ALA A 12 -6.66 -8.67 6.20
N LEU A 13 -5.41 -8.64 6.68
CA LEU A 13 -4.85 -7.46 7.36
C LEU A 13 -4.71 -6.25 6.42
N TYR A 14 -4.28 -6.44 5.17
CA TYR A 14 -4.22 -5.36 4.17
C TYR A 14 -5.61 -4.76 3.90
N PHE A 15 -6.62 -5.61 3.70
CA PHE A 15 -8.00 -5.16 3.49
C PHE A 15 -8.57 -4.48 4.74
N ILE A 16 -8.35 -5.04 5.93
CA ILE A 16 -8.79 -4.46 7.20
C ILE A 16 -8.14 -3.09 7.41
N ALA A 17 -6.82 -2.97 7.23
CA ALA A 17 -6.11 -1.71 7.37
C ALA A 17 -6.62 -0.67 6.37
N GLY A 18 -6.79 -1.03 5.09
CA GLY A 18 -7.35 -0.16 4.05
C GLY A 18 -8.77 0.32 4.38
N LEU A 19 -9.65 -0.59 4.80
CA LEU A 19 -11.03 -0.25 5.20
C LEU A 19 -11.10 0.61 6.46
N LEU A 20 -10.23 0.37 7.45
CA LEU A 20 -10.17 1.19 8.66
C LEU A 20 -9.65 2.59 8.37
N LEU A 21 -8.62 2.73 7.51
CA LEU A 21 -8.15 4.03 7.02
C LEU A 21 -9.26 4.76 6.25
N ALA A 22 -9.97 4.07 5.36
CA ALA A 22 -11.09 4.64 4.61
C ALA A 22 -12.19 5.15 5.54
N LYS A 23 -12.65 4.29 6.47
CA LYS A 23 -13.68 4.63 7.46
C LYS A 23 -13.28 5.81 8.34
N ARG A 24 -11.99 5.94 8.66
CA ARG A 24 -11.49 7.06 9.45
C ARG A 24 -11.54 8.35 8.63
N LEU A 25 -11.00 8.34 7.41
CA LEU A 25 -10.95 9.50 6.52
C LEU A 25 -12.35 10.02 6.14
N PHE A 26 -13.30 9.12 5.83
CA PHE A 26 -14.67 9.52 5.50
C PHE A 26 -15.49 9.98 6.72
N ARG A 27 -15.04 9.72 7.95
CA ARG A 27 -15.70 10.15 9.20
C ARG A 27 -15.09 11.40 9.81
N GLU A 28 -14.00 11.93 9.28
CA GLU A 28 -13.32 13.16 9.73
C GLU A 28 -14.12 14.46 9.41
N GLY A 29 -15.43 14.37 9.17
CA GLY A 29 -16.38 15.50 9.24
C GLY A 29 -17.04 15.68 10.63
N GLY A 30 -16.67 14.88 11.63
CA GLY A 30 -17.24 14.94 12.99
C GLY A 30 -16.17 14.76 14.07
N THR A 31 -15.92 15.87 14.79
CA THR A 31 -15.13 16.06 16.03
C THR A 31 -14.43 14.82 16.62
N ASP A 32 -13.11 14.93 16.68
CA ASP A 32 -12.21 13.97 17.31
C ASP A 32 -12.29 14.01 18.84
N ALA A 33 -12.92 12.99 19.44
CA ALA A 33 -12.51 12.33 20.69
C ALA A 33 -13.69 11.50 21.25
N GLY A 34 -13.72 10.20 20.94
CA GLY A 34 -14.62 9.24 21.60
C GLY A 34 -13.83 8.06 22.15
N PRO A 35 -14.16 7.49 23.33
CA PRO A 35 -13.29 6.55 24.08
C PRO A 35 -13.09 5.16 23.46
N GLY A 36 -13.50 4.94 22.20
CA GLY A 36 -13.41 3.64 21.51
C GLY A 36 -12.93 3.71 20.06
N LYS A 37 -12.40 4.86 19.60
CA LYS A 37 -11.88 5.01 18.23
C LYS A 37 -10.46 4.42 18.15
N LEU A 38 -10.23 3.48 17.24
CA LEU A 38 -8.89 2.98 16.93
C LEU A 38 -8.01 4.16 16.52
N ARG A 39 -7.00 4.48 17.33
CA ARG A 39 -6.04 5.54 17.00
C ARG A 39 -5.34 5.19 15.69
N LYS A 40 -5.03 6.21 14.87
CA LYS A 40 -4.22 6.12 13.65
C LYS A 40 -3.11 5.07 13.73
N ASN A 41 -2.31 5.15 14.79
CA ASN A 41 -1.14 4.29 14.98
C ASN A 41 -1.50 2.80 15.08
N HIS A 42 -2.67 2.44 15.61
CA HIS A 42 -3.12 1.04 15.63
C HIS A 42 -3.43 0.54 14.21
N ILE A 43 -4.05 1.37 13.38
CA ILE A 43 -4.35 1.01 11.99
C ILE A 43 -3.05 0.85 11.19
N ILE A 44 -2.08 1.74 11.40
CA ILE A 44 -0.74 1.62 10.80
C ILE A 44 -0.04 0.35 11.28
N LEU A 45 -0.13 0.03 12.58
CA LEU A 45 0.46 -1.20 13.13
C LEU A 45 -0.12 -2.46 12.48
N ILE A 46 -1.43 -2.51 12.27
CA ILE A 46 -2.09 -3.61 11.54
C ILE A 46 -1.52 -3.73 10.12
N GLY A 47 -1.36 -2.60 9.41
CA GLY A 47 -0.73 -2.57 8.09
C GLY A 47 0.72 -3.04 8.10
N LEU A 48 1.51 -2.65 9.11
CA LEU A 48 2.90 -3.08 9.24
C LEU A 48 3.01 -4.59 9.49
N VAL A 49 2.10 -5.17 10.28
CA VAL A 49 2.02 -6.63 10.43
C VAL A 49 1.71 -7.29 9.09
N ALA A 50 0.79 -6.75 8.29
CA ALA A 50 0.51 -7.24 6.95
C ALA A 50 1.77 -7.21 6.04
N VAL A 51 2.52 -6.11 6.08
CA VAL A 51 3.78 -5.95 5.33
C VAL A 51 4.84 -6.97 5.76
N LEU A 52 4.95 -7.27 7.05
CA LEU A 52 5.89 -8.29 7.54
C LEU A 52 5.52 -9.68 7.05
N LEU A 53 4.23 -10.04 7.09
CA LEU A 53 3.77 -11.32 6.56
C LEU A 53 3.98 -11.40 5.04
N HIS A 54 3.71 -10.32 4.32
CA HIS A 54 3.96 -10.24 2.88
C HIS A 54 5.46 -10.35 2.55
N ALA A 55 6.35 -9.78 3.37
CA ALA A 55 7.80 -9.97 3.22
C ALA A 55 8.22 -11.44 3.34
N VAL A 56 7.60 -12.18 4.27
CA VAL A 56 7.84 -13.62 4.43
C VAL A 56 7.40 -14.40 3.18
N LEU A 57 6.22 -14.07 2.62
CA LEU A 57 5.73 -14.69 1.38
C LEU A 57 6.67 -14.38 0.20
N LEU A 58 7.04 -13.11 0.02
CA LEU A 58 7.98 -12.70 -1.01
C LEU A 58 9.33 -13.38 -0.87
N TYR A 59 9.84 -13.55 0.34
CA TYR A 59 11.11 -14.27 0.55
C TYR A 59 11.00 -15.72 0.04
N GLN A 60 9.89 -16.40 0.34
CA GLN A 60 9.65 -17.78 -0.09
C GLN A 60 9.46 -17.89 -1.61
N SER A 61 8.87 -16.88 -2.24
CA SER A 61 8.61 -16.88 -3.68
C SER A 61 9.78 -16.38 -4.52
N LEU A 62 10.57 -15.43 -4.03
CA LEU A 62 11.72 -14.85 -4.74
C LEU A 62 12.94 -15.75 -4.65
N PHE A 63 13.22 -16.34 -3.49
CA PHE A 63 14.42 -17.14 -3.25
C PHE A 63 14.08 -18.63 -3.32
N VAL A 64 14.26 -19.22 -4.49
CA VAL A 64 14.07 -20.65 -4.74
C VAL A 64 15.43 -21.36 -4.88
N PRO A 65 15.53 -22.69 -4.67
CA PRO A 65 16.79 -23.42 -4.79
C PRO A 65 17.52 -23.21 -6.13
N GLU A 66 16.75 -23.00 -7.20
CA GLU A 66 17.24 -22.81 -8.56
C GLU A 66 17.73 -21.37 -8.85
N GLY A 67 17.52 -20.43 -7.93
CA GLY A 67 17.97 -19.04 -8.06
C GLY A 67 16.91 -18.02 -7.66
N LEU A 68 16.94 -16.85 -8.31
CA LEU A 68 16.01 -15.77 -8.03
C LEU A 68 14.84 -15.84 -9.00
N ASN A 69 13.63 -16.05 -8.48
CA ASN A 69 12.40 -16.05 -9.27
C ASN A 69 11.82 -14.63 -9.32
N ILE A 70 12.23 -13.85 -10.32
CA ILE A 70 11.60 -12.55 -10.63
C ILE A 70 10.70 -12.72 -11.86
N GLY A 71 9.64 -13.51 -11.69
CA GLY A 71 8.52 -13.50 -12.63
C GLY A 71 7.72 -12.20 -12.54
N PHE A 72 6.87 -11.96 -13.53
CA PHE A 72 6.01 -10.76 -13.60
C PHE A 72 5.15 -10.57 -12.33
N ILE A 73 4.54 -11.65 -11.84
CA ILE A 73 3.69 -11.61 -10.63
C ILE A 73 4.52 -11.29 -9.38
N ASN A 74 5.70 -11.90 -9.24
CA ASN A 74 6.61 -11.62 -8.12
C ASN A 74 7.13 -10.17 -8.17
N ALA A 75 7.35 -9.61 -9.36
CA ALA A 75 7.73 -8.21 -9.53
C ALA A 75 6.61 -7.27 -9.07
N ILE A 76 5.35 -7.54 -9.46
CA ILE A 76 4.18 -6.77 -8.98
C ILE A 76 4.02 -6.89 -7.47
N SER A 77 4.16 -8.10 -6.93
CA SER A 77 4.10 -8.40 -5.50
C SER A 77 5.17 -7.60 -4.73
N LEU A 78 6.42 -7.60 -5.23
CA LEU A 78 7.53 -6.82 -4.67
C LEU A 78 7.30 -5.30 -4.72
N ILE A 79 6.83 -4.77 -5.85
CA ILE A 79 6.54 -3.33 -6.01
C ILE A 79 5.42 -2.91 -5.06
N THR A 80 4.32 -3.65 -5.02
CA THR A 80 3.16 -3.32 -4.17
C THR A 80 3.48 -3.46 -2.69
N TRP A 81 4.27 -4.47 -2.30
CA TRP A 81 4.83 -4.60 -0.96
C TRP A 81 5.65 -3.39 -0.55
N LEU A 82 6.56 -2.96 -1.43
CA LEU A 82 7.44 -1.83 -1.15
C LEU A 82 6.67 -0.51 -1.06
N ILE A 83 5.71 -0.28 -1.96
CA ILE A 83 4.80 0.88 -1.91
C ILE A 83 4.02 0.87 -0.59
N ALA A 84 3.47 -0.27 -0.18
CA ALA A 84 2.74 -0.38 1.07
C ALA A 84 3.62 -0.06 2.29
N LEU A 85 4.85 -0.60 2.33
CA LEU A 85 5.83 -0.30 3.37
C LEU A 85 6.15 1.20 3.43
N LEU A 86 6.50 1.81 2.29
CA LEU A 86 6.86 3.22 2.23
C LEU A 86 5.71 4.14 2.64
N ILE A 87 4.47 3.82 2.23
CA ILE A 87 3.29 4.60 2.63
C ILE A 87 3.01 4.46 4.12
N LEU A 88 3.10 3.26 4.69
CA LEU A 88 2.87 3.05 6.11
C LEU A 88 3.92 3.76 6.96
N LEU A 89 5.20 3.72 6.54
CA LEU A 89 6.28 4.47 7.19
C LEU A 89 6.06 5.98 7.06
N ALA A 90 5.73 6.47 5.87
CA ALA A 90 5.45 7.88 5.65
C ALA A 90 4.21 8.34 6.44
N ALA A 91 3.21 7.49 6.61
CA ALA A 91 2.00 7.77 7.37
C ALA A 91 2.25 7.97 8.88
N LEU A 92 3.38 7.48 9.42
CA LEU A 92 3.76 7.72 10.82
C LEU A 92 4.05 9.20 11.09
N SER A 93 4.66 9.89 10.13
CA SER A 93 5.10 11.29 10.28
C SER A 93 4.24 12.27 9.48
N ASN A 94 3.61 11.82 8.39
CA ASN A 94 2.89 12.67 7.43
C ASN A 94 1.43 12.18 7.23
N PRO A 95 0.48 13.07 6.86
CA PRO A 95 -0.91 12.70 6.59
C PRO A 95 -1.10 12.10 5.17
N VAL A 96 -0.30 11.09 4.81
CA VAL A 96 -0.35 10.43 3.48
C VAL A 96 -1.28 9.20 3.44
N GLU A 97 -2.09 9.01 4.47
CA GLU A 97 -2.97 7.85 4.67
C GLU A 97 -4.07 7.71 3.61
N ASN A 98 -4.39 8.79 2.89
CA ASN A 98 -5.33 8.79 1.75
C ASN A 98 -4.86 7.84 0.63
N LEU A 99 -3.56 7.78 0.37
CA LEU A 99 -2.99 6.84 -0.60
C LEU A 99 -3.08 5.39 -0.10
N GLY A 100 -2.93 5.18 1.21
CA GLY A 100 -3.03 3.87 1.84
C GLY A 100 -4.39 3.21 1.67
N VAL A 101 -5.48 3.99 1.59
CA VAL A 101 -6.84 3.49 1.35
C VAL A 101 -6.93 2.66 0.06
N ILE A 102 -6.22 3.09 -0.98
CA ILE A 102 -6.24 2.43 -2.29
C ILE A 102 -5.08 1.43 -2.41
N LEU A 103 -3.90 1.77 -1.91
CA LEU A 103 -2.70 0.98 -2.16
C LEU A 103 -2.56 -0.24 -1.25
N LEU A 104 -3.10 -0.21 -0.02
CA LEU A 104 -3.11 -1.41 0.85
C LEU A 104 -3.94 -2.57 0.28
N PRO A 105 -5.20 -2.38 -0.19
CA PRO A 105 -5.93 -3.48 -0.81
C PRO A 105 -5.29 -3.95 -2.11
N ILE A 106 -4.62 -3.08 -2.87
CA ILE A 106 -3.84 -3.48 -4.06
C ILE A 106 -2.69 -4.43 -3.66
N ALA A 107 -1.99 -4.17 -2.56
CA ALA A 107 -0.96 -5.10 -2.06
C ALA A 107 -1.58 -6.45 -1.64
N GLY A 108 -2.77 -6.46 -1.03
CA GLY A 108 -3.51 -7.69 -0.76
C GLY A 108 -3.92 -8.45 -2.04
N LEU A 109 -4.34 -7.74 -3.08
CA LEU A 109 -4.65 -8.32 -4.38
C LEU A 109 -3.41 -8.89 -5.08
N ALA A 110 -2.22 -8.31 -4.86
CA ALA A 110 -0.98 -8.85 -5.40
C ALA A 110 -0.65 -10.23 -4.79
N ILE A 111 -0.80 -10.39 -3.47
CA ILE A 111 -0.67 -11.70 -2.80
C ILE A 111 -1.71 -12.69 -3.35
N LEU A 112 -2.94 -12.24 -3.57
CA LEU A 112 -3.99 -13.10 -4.14
C LEU A 112 -3.64 -13.53 -5.57
N ALA A 113 -3.10 -12.62 -6.39
CA ALA A 113 -2.65 -12.93 -7.75
C ALA A 113 -1.50 -13.94 -7.73
N GLU A 114 -0.55 -13.81 -6.82
CA GLU A 114 0.54 -14.77 -6.60
C GLU A 114 0.03 -16.16 -6.20
N LEU A 115 -1.06 -16.22 -5.43
CA LEU A 115 -1.67 -17.48 -5.02
C LEU A 115 -2.45 -18.17 -6.16
N LEU A 116 -3.10 -17.38 -7.03
CA LEU A 116 -3.89 -17.86 -8.16
C LEU A 116 -3.03 -18.20 -9.38
N PHE A 117 -1.94 -17.46 -9.57
CA PHE A 117 -1.01 -17.61 -10.68
C PHE A 117 0.40 -17.77 -10.11
N PRO A 118 0.75 -18.97 -9.60
CA PRO A 118 2.13 -19.28 -9.23
C PRO A 118 3.01 -18.97 -10.43
N SER A 119 4.00 -18.10 -10.24
CA SER A 119 4.84 -17.62 -11.33
C SER A 119 5.50 -18.79 -12.06
N GLU A 120 5.24 -18.92 -13.36
CA GLU A 120 6.05 -19.75 -14.25
C GLU A 120 7.49 -19.23 -14.17
N HIS A 121 8.38 -20.07 -13.64
CA HIS A 121 9.71 -19.67 -13.21
C HIS A 121 10.52 -19.09 -14.39
N THR A 122 10.64 -17.76 -14.46
CA THR A 122 11.77 -17.15 -15.17
C THR A 122 12.98 -17.26 -14.25
N LEU A 123 13.59 -18.44 -14.25
CA LEU A 123 14.84 -18.69 -13.54
C LEU A 123 15.91 -17.81 -14.15
N MET A 124 16.19 -16.66 -13.52
CA MET A 124 17.40 -15.91 -13.80
C MET A 124 18.54 -16.68 -13.15
N ALA A 125 19.12 -17.61 -13.91
CA ALA A 125 20.29 -18.38 -13.51
C ALA A 125 21.32 -17.44 -12.87
N ALA A 126 21.77 -17.81 -11.67
CA ALA A 126 22.78 -17.17 -10.81
C ALA A 126 23.49 -15.94 -11.42
N GLN A 127 22.80 -14.79 -11.52
CA GLN A 127 23.43 -13.56 -11.97
C GLN A 127 24.17 -12.86 -10.83
N ALA A 128 25.23 -12.14 -11.22
CA ALA A 128 26.09 -11.35 -10.35
C ALA A 128 25.29 -10.41 -9.44
N MET A 129 25.84 -10.15 -8.25
CA MET A 129 25.28 -9.22 -7.25
C MET A 129 24.86 -7.87 -7.84
N GLU A 130 25.54 -7.43 -8.89
CA GLU A 130 25.28 -6.20 -9.64
C GLU A 130 23.85 -6.13 -10.21
N LEU A 131 23.35 -7.19 -10.86
CA LEU A 131 22.00 -7.16 -11.41
C LEU A 131 20.94 -7.10 -10.30
N LYS A 132 21.16 -7.83 -9.19
CA LYS A 132 20.23 -7.79 -8.04
C LYS A 132 20.12 -6.39 -7.47
N LEU A 133 21.26 -5.69 -7.31
CA LEU A 133 21.29 -4.30 -6.87
C LEU A 133 20.61 -3.36 -7.87
N HIS A 134 20.82 -3.56 -9.17
CA HIS A 134 20.17 -2.75 -10.21
C HIS A 134 18.64 -2.89 -10.18
N ILE A 135 18.13 -4.12 -10.04
CA ILE A 135 16.69 -4.39 -9.92
C ILE A 135 16.14 -3.76 -8.63
N LEU A 136 16.83 -3.96 -7.51
CA LEU A 136 16.41 -3.38 -6.23
C LEU A 136 16.33 -1.85 -6.30
N MET A 137 17.37 -1.20 -6.84
CA MET A 137 17.40 0.26 -7.03
C MET A 137 16.32 0.74 -8.00
N SER A 138 16.05 -0.01 -9.08
CA SER A 138 14.99 0.33 -10.03
C SER A 138 13.60 0.23 -9.41
N VAL A 139 13.34 -0.84 -8.64
CA VAL A 139 12.06 -1.04 -7.94
C VAL A 139 11.86 0.00 -6.83
N LEU A 140 12.93 0.37 -6.10
CA LEU A 140 12.92 1.47 -5.14
C LEU A 140 12.60 2.82 -5.80
N ALA A 141 13.31 3.16 -6.87
CA ALA A 141 13.10 4.39 -7.61
C ALA A 141 11.68 4.46 -8.19
N TYR A 142 11.21 3.37 -8.81
CA TYR A 142 9.86 3.29 -9.37
C TYR A 142 8.79 3.45 -8.28
N SER A 143 8.92 2.75 -7.15
CA SER A 143 7.96 2.84 -6.05
C SER A 143 7.90 4.25 -5.45
N LEU A 144 9.04 4.89 -5.25
CA LEU A 144 9.11 6.27 -4.78
C LEU A 144 8.48 7.24 -5.79
N LEU A 145 8.76 7.06 -7.08
CA LEU A 145 8.18 7.85 -8.16
C LEU A 145 6.67 7.64 -8.27
N SER A 146 6.16 6.42 -8.11
CA SER A 146 4.72 6.12 -8.08
C SER A 146 4.02 6.81 -6.91
N ILE A 147 4.64 6.83 -5.72
CA ILE A 147 4.11 7.56 -4.57
C ILE A 147 4.10 9.06 -4.84
N ALA A 148 5.20 9.62 -5.36
CA ALA A 148 5.29 11.04 -5.69
C ALA A 148 4.28 11.44 -6.78
N ALA A 149 4.12 10.63 -7.81
CA ALA A 149 3.13 10.82 -8.87
C ALA A 149 1.70 10.73 -8.32
N GLY A 150 1.43 9.77 -7.43
CA GLY A 150 0.14 9.66 -6.73
C GLY A 150 -0.16 10.91 -5.90
N GLN A 151 0.81 11.42 -5.15
CA GLN A 151 0.69 12.67 -4.39
C GLN A 151 0.46 13.88 -5.30
N ALA A 152 1.21 14.00 -6.40
CA ALA A 152 1.05 15.07 -7.37
C ALA A 152 -0.33 15.04 -8.04
N LEU A 153 -0.83 13.84 -8.38
CA LEU A 153 -2.17 13.66 -8.94
C LEU A 153 -3.25 14.05 -7.94
N LEU A 154 -3.13 13.62 -6.67
CA LEU A 154 -4.05 14.03 -5.61
C LEU A 154 -4.05 15.56 -5.43
N LEU A 155 -2.88 16.18 -5.41
CA LEU A 155 -2.74 17.64 -5.31
C LEU A 155 -3.36 18.35 -6.52
N ALA A 156 -3.14 17.84 -7.73
CA ALA A 156 -3.74 18.39 -8.95
C ALA A 156 -5.26 18.28 -8.94
N VAL A 157 -5.82 17.16 -8.46
CA VAL A 157 -7.28 17.00 -8.27
C VAL A 157 -7.79 17.99 -7.24
N GLN A 158 -7.09 18.17 -6.11
CA GLN A 158 -7.46 19.13 -5.07
C GLN A 158 -7.43 20.58 -5.60
N ASP A 159 -6.36 20.98 -6.29
CA ASP A 159 -6.22 22.31 -6.89
C ASP A 159 -7.29 22.56 -7.97
N SER A 160 -7.60 21.55 -8.80
CA SER A 160 -8.69 21.63 -9.78
C SER A 160 -10.06 21.85 -9.12
N HIS A 161 -10.35 21.14 -8.02
CA HIS A 161 -11.60 21.32 -7.26
C HIS A 161 -11.67 22.71 -6.62
N LEU A 162 -10.55 23.25 -6.13
CA LEU A 162 -10.48 24.61 -5.55
C LEU A 162 -10.64 25.71 -6.60
N ARG A 163 -10.02 25.55 -7.77
CA ARG A 163 -10.09 26.53 -8.88
C ARG A 163 -11.44 26.58 -9.55
N ASN A 164 -12.16 25.45 -9.64
CA ASN A 164 -13.43 25.40 -10.37
C ASN A 164 -14.63 26.01 -9.65
N LYS A 165 -14.49 26.60 -8.45
CA LYS A 165 -15.56 27.29 -7.66
C LYS A 165 -16.92 26.57 -7.70
N ARG A 166 -16.93 25.23 -7.80
CA ARG A 166 -18.13 24.41 -7.66
C ARG A 166 -18.06 23.81 -6.26
N PRO A 167 -18.64 24.47 -5.24
CA PRO A 167 -18.84 23.85 -3.95
C PRO A 167 -19.93 22.79 -4.12
N GLY A 168 -19.57 21.63 -4.67
CA GLY A 168 -20.44 20.48 -4.74
C GLY A 168 -20.58 19.88 -3.34
N GLY A 169 -21.65 20.22 -2.63
CA GLY A 169 -21.95 19.69 -1.30
C GLY A 169 -21.01 20.18 -0.18
N PHE A 170 -21.38 19.85 1.07
CA PHE A 170 -20.73 20.17 2.36
C PHE A 170 -20.43 21.66 2.68
N ILE A 171 -20.16 22.52 1.71
CA ILE A 171 -19.89 23.96 1.87
C ILE A 171 -21.19 24.76 2.17
N ARG A 172 -22.37 24.16 1.95
CA ARG A 172 -23.67 24.76 2.35
C ARG A 172 -23.99 24.58 3.84
N ALA A 173 -23.16 23.87 4.61
CA ALA A 173 -23.33 23.65 6.05
C ALA A 173 -22.58 24.67 6.92
N LEU A 174 -21.89 25.65 6.32
CA LEU A 174 -21.19 26.69 7.07
C LEU A 174 -22.11 27.92 7.21
N PRO A 175 -22.43 28.35 8.45
CA PRO A 175 -23.22 29.55 8.68
C PRO A 175 -22.43 30.80 8.26
N PRO A 176 -23.14 31.86 7.82
CA PRO A 176 -22.51 33.10 7.37
C PRO A 176 -21.86 33.82 8.55
N LEU A 177 -20.57 34.14 8.41
CA LEU A 177 -19.87 35.05 9.31
C LEU A 177 -20.33 36.48 8.98
N GLN A 178 -20.94 37.13 9.97
CA GLN A 178 -20.98 38.60 10.05
C GLN A 178 -19.58 39.12 10.34
#